data_AF-A0A433X9W3-F1
#
_entry.id   AF-A0A433X9W3-F1
#
_cell.length_a   1.000
_cell.length_b   1.000
_cell.length_c   1.000
_cell.angle_alpha   90.00
_cell.angle_beta   90.00
_cell.angle_gamma   90.00
#
_symmetry.space_group_name_H-M   'P 1'
#
loop_
_entity.id
_entity.type
_entity.pdbx_description
1 polymer ?
#
loop_
_entity_poly.entity_id
_entity_poly.type
_entity_poly.pdbx_seq_one_letter_code
_entity_poly.pdbx_strand_id
1 'polypeptide(L)'
;MNDEQRTKLETNVAEWLKDHVYTELTNANGVELWRCQKPGSHNLAFDICVTRYGTAVFGDIGHLTFDIDASYGIHYLANTGLHNLHGKLAASCKEEWIDLDAILDTLRDCIYEVLDDEEVVYPEGLSVQSLIGWLEAKDEEELGPDLPFSQWVELLASVGGFDDRSGRDIVPAFDLLAESEELLRTSDLWESTISKPSDHVWRKLVYVQHAAGAIMAQKAAKEAAQAPEYCYAMGPKDDLWSDDGLAAFVSDRELPMGTVIQRAVVSRRSASSFLPDASEVIEHMGNAADDDNSEFADGFPNETKEQEVELERLLKPLKSWADRTFDVNFYTVAGDSTESYVVTTEDVAAGEAYRKTLEVGVVQ
;
A
#
# COMPACT_ATOMS: atom_id res chain seq x y z
N MET A 1 14.70 -14.01 -4.85
CA MET A 1 13.89 -14.73 -3.83
C MET A 1 12.57 -15.14 -4.47
N ASN A 2 12.25 -16.43 -4.49
CA ASN A 2 10.98 -16.93 -5.05
C ASN A 2 9.80 -16.73 -4.08
N ASP A 3 8.57 -16.98 -4.54
CA ASP A 3 7.36 -16.75 -3.74
C ASP A 3 7.29 -17.60 -2.47
N GLU A 4 7.75 -18.85 -2.52
CA GLU A 4 7.77 -19.72 -1.33
C GLU A 4 8.72 -19.16 -0.25
N GLN A 5 9.92 -18.72 -0.65
CA GLN A 5 10.88 -18.08 0.24
C GLN A 5 10.32 -16.78 0.82
N ARG A 6 9.57 -16.01 0.01
CA ARG A 6 8.90 -14.78 0.43
C ARG A 6 7.86 -15.04 1.51
N THR A 7 6.92 -15.95 1.26
CA THR A 7 5.88 -16.32 2.23
C THR A 7 6.48 -16.86 3.52
N LYS A 8 7.54 -17.67 3.42
CA LYS A 8 8.29 -18.16 4.57
C LYS A 8 8.94 -17.03 5.35
N LEU A 9 9.53 -16.05 4.67
CA LEU A 9 10.13 -14.87 5.29
C LEU A 9 9.07 -14.03 6.02
N GLU A 10 7.94 -13.74 5.38
CA GLU A 10 6.82 -13.02 6.01
C GLU A 10 6.34 -13.71 7.28
N THR A 11 6.19 -15.04 7.24
CA THR A 11 5.82 -15.86 8.40
C THR A 11 6.86 -15.75 9.52
N ASN A 12 8.15 -15.87 9.17
CA ASN A 12 9.24 -15.75 10.14
C ASN A 12 9.30 -14.34 10.76
N VAL A 13 9.14 -13.30 9.96
CA VAL A 13 9.14 -11.90 10.43
C VAL A 13 8.00 -11.67 11.42
N ALA A 14 6.79 -12.16 11.11
CA ALA A 14 5.67 -12.07 12.03
C ALA A 14 5.97 -12.75 13.38
N GLU A 15 6.60 -13.93 13.36
CA GLU A 15 7.02 -14.63 14.58
C GLU A 15 8.14 -13.89 15.33
N TRP A 16 9.11 -13.32 14.61
CA TRP A 16 10.23 -12.58 15.22
C TRP A 16 9.81 -11.25 15.84
N LEU A 17 8.81 -10.58 15.26
CA LEU A 17 8.30 -9.28 15.70
C LEU A 17 7.04 -9.38 16.58
N LYS A 18 6.55 -10.58 16.92
CA LYS A 18 5.30 -10.76 17.68
C LYS A 18 5.26 -10.06 19.05
N ASP A 19 6.43 -9.88 19.67
CA ASP A 19 6.58 -9.23 20.97
C ASP A 19 6.98 -7.75 20.85
N HIS A 20 7.08 -7.22 19.63
CA HIS A 20 7.38 -5.80 19.40
C HIS A 20 6.16 -4.94 19.72
N VAL A 21 6.44 -3.78 20.31
CA VAL A 21 5.47 -2.73 20.56
C VAL A 21 5.77 -1.56 19.64
N TYR A 22 4.70 -0.96 19.12
CA TYR A 22 4.75 0.16 18.18
C TYR A 22 4.30 1.43 18.89
N THR A 23 5.26 2.30 19.21
CA THR A 23 5.01 3.51 20.01
C THR A 23 5.10 4.75 19.14
N GLU A 24 4.02 5.52 19.06
CA GLU A 24 4.04 6.86 18.46
C GLU A 24 4.88 7.78 19.35
N LEU A 25 6.01 8.27 18.82
CA LEU A 25 6.87 9.22 19.52
C LEU A 25 6.46 10.66 19.24
N THR A 26 6.05 10.94 18.00
CA THR A 26 5.45 12.22 17.63
C THR A 26 4.59 12.07 16.38
N ASN A 27 3.54 12.87 16.30
CA ASN A 27 2.68 13.02 15.12
C ASN A 27 2.21 14.47 15.08
N ALA A 28 3.12 15.37 14.71
CA ALA A 28 2.90 16.81 14.77
C ALA A 28 3.74 17.53 13.71
N ASN A 29 3.24 18.67 13.23
CA ASN A 29 3.94 19.55 12.28
C ASN A 29 4.40 18.84 10.99
N GLY A 30 3.62 17.86 10.49
CA GLY A 30 3.95 17.11 9.28
C GLY A 30 5.10 16.12 9.46
N VAL A 31 5.40 15.72 10.69
CA VAL A 31 6.34 14.66 11.05
C VAL A 31 5.60 13.61 11.86
N GLU A 32 5.71 12.36 11.43
CA GLU A 32 5.21 11.19 12.13
C GLU A 32 6.39 10.25 12.41
N LEU A 33 6.61 9.93 13.69
CA LEU A 33 7.73 9.11 14.14
C LEU A 33 7.23 7.97 15.03
N TRP A 34 7.59 6.74 14.66
CA TRP A 34 7.24 5.55 15.40
C TRP A 34 8.48 4.77 15.80
N ARG A 35 8.44 4.24 17.02
CA ARG A 35 9.43 3.29 17.52
C ARG A 35 8.86 1.88 17.51
N CYS A 36 9.54 0.97 16.81
CA CYS A 36 9.18 -0.42 16.68
C CYS A 36 10.21 -1.25 17.46
N GLN A 37 9.87 -1.68 18.67
CA GLN A 37 10.83 -2.41 19.52
C GLN A 37 10.17 -3.41 20.47
N LYS A 38 10.86 -4.50 20.76
CA LYS A 38 10.51 -5.38 21.89
C LYS A 38 10.89 -4.71 23.22
N PRO A 39 9.99 -4.62 24.21
CA PRO A 39 10.33 -4.05 25.52
C PRO A 39 11.56 -4.72 26.15
N GLY A 40 12.55 -3.91 26.52
CA GLY A 40 13.79 -4.40 27.15
C GLY A 40 14.81 -5.04 26.20
N SER A 41 14.62 -4.94 24.88
CA SER A 41 15.55 -5.46 23.87
C SER A 41 15.71 -4.48 22.71
N HIS A 42 16.91 -4.45 22.12
CA HIS A 42 17.17 -3.72 20.88
C HIS A 42 17.23 -4.63 19.64
N ASN A 43 17.05 -5.94 19.82
CA ASN A 43 17.06 -6.90 18.73
C ASN A 43 15.92 -6.59 17.75
N LEU A 44 16.27 -6.35 16.48
CA LEU A 44 15.36 -5.93 15.43
C LEU A 44 14.56 -4.66 15.80
N ALA A 45 15.10 -3.79 16.64
CA ALA A 45 14.47 -2.52 16.97
C ALA A 45 14.79 -1.48 15.89
N PHE A 46 13.80 -0.69 15.49
CA PHE A 46 13.97 0.38 14.50
C PHE A 46 12.93 1.46 14.68
N ASP A 47 13.24 2.64 14.15
CA ASP A 47 12.33 3.77 14.09
C ASP A 47 11.88 3.98 12.62
N ILE A 48 10.61 4.35 12.43
CA ILE A 48 10.03 4.79 11.15
C ILE A 48 9.73 6.29 11.27
N CYS A 49 10.39 7.12 10.47
CA CYS A 49 10.23 8.56 10.42
C CYS A 49 9.64 8.99 9.08
N VAL A 50 8.39 9.44 9.08
CA VAL A 50 7.68 9.97 7.93
C VAL A 50 7.70 11.50 8.00
N THR A 51 8.12 12.14 6.91
CA THR A 51 8.17 13.60 6.80
C THR A 51 7.59 14.06 5.46
N ARG A 52 7.33 15.36 5.32
CA ARG A 52 6.93 15.97 4.03
C ARG A 52 7.94 15.77 2.88
N TYR A 53 9.17 15.33 3.15
CA TYR A 53 10.22 15.21 2.14
C TYR A 53 10.59 13.76 1.81
N GLY A 54 10.09 12.80 2.57
CA GLY A 54 10.57 11.43 2.49
C GLY A 54 10.24 10.64 3.73
N THR A 55 10.40 9.33 3.62
CA THR A 55 10.28 8.38 4.73
C THR A 55 11.62 7.71 4.97
N ALA A 56 12.07 7.68 6.22
CA ALA A 56 13.31 7.04 6.64
C ALA A 56 13.03 5.97 7.68
N VAL A 57 13.70 4.83 7.55
CA VAL A 57 13.71 3.75 8.53
C VAL A 57 15.14 3.53 8.95
N PHE A 58 15.39 3.44 10.25
CA PHE A 58 16.73 3.22 10.77
C PHE A 58 16.70 2.48 12.11
N GLY A 59 17.64 1.55 12.29
CA GLY A 59 17.79 0.78 13.52
C GLY A 59 18.66 -0.46 13.34
N ASP A 60 18.39 -1.48 14.15
CA ASP A 60 19.09 -2.77 14.15
C ASP A 60 18.86 -3.56 12.84
N ILE A 61 17.75 -3.30 12.15
CA ILE A 61 17.50 -3.85 10.80
C ILE A 61 18.32 -3.13 9.70
N GLY A 62 19.16 -2.16 10.05
CA GLY A 62 19.86 -1.29 9.12
C GLY A 62 19.07 -0.02 8.81
N HIS A 63 19.29 0.56 7.63
CA HIS A 63 18.59 1.76 7.19
C HIS A 63 17.95 1.57 5.81
N LEU A 64 16.83 2.24 5.60
CA LEU A 64 16.16 2.43 4.32
C LEU A 64 15.66 3.87 4.23
N THR A 65 15.79 4.47 3.05
CA THR A 65 15.18 5.77 2.73
C THR A 65 14.31 5.60 1.51
N PHE A 66 13.10 6.16 1.58
CA PHE A 66 12.09 6.09 0.53
C PHE A 66 11.80 7.48 0.00
N ASP A 67 11.72 7.60 -1.32
CA ASP A 67 11.31 8.78 -2.06
C ASP A 67 9.78 8.88 -2.11
N ILE A 68 9.15 8.79 -0.93
CA ILE A 68 7.72 8.97 -0.71
C ILE A 68 7.50 9.99 0.40
N ASP A 69 6.70 11.01 0.12
CA ASP A 69 6.38 12.05 1.09
C ASP A 69 5.29 11.60 2.08
N ALA A 70 5.04 12.46 3.08
CA ALA A 70 4.01 12.24 4.10
C ALA A 70 2.60 12.06 3.56
N SER A 71 2.32 12.42 2.29
CA SER A 71 1.00 12.13 1.72
C SER A 71 0.79 10.62 1.61
N TYR A 72 1.85 9.85 1.33
CA TYR A 72 1.82 8.38 1.31
C TYR A 72 1.89 7.77 2.72
N GLY A 73 2.89 8.21 3.48
CA GLY A 73 3.10 7.85 4.89
C GLY A 73 3.07 6.36 5.21
N ILE A 74 2.74 6.04 6.46
CA ILE A 74 2.68 4.66 6.98
C ILE A 74 1.65 3.81 6.24
N HIS A 75 0.55 4.42 5.77
CA HIS A 75 -0.47 3.72 4.99
C HIS A 75 0.12 3.10 3.72
N TYR A 76 0.98 3.82 2.99
CA TYR A 76 1.64 3.29 1.81
C TYR A 76 2.60 2.14 2.15
N LEU A 77 3.37 2.28 3.24
CA LEU A 77 4.26 1.20 3.70
C LEU A 77 3.50 -0.08 4.06
N ALA A 78 2.30 0.04 4.61
CA ALA A 78 1.47 -1.10 5.01
C ALA A 78 0.80 -1.82 3.82
N ASN A 79 0.31 -1.04 2.84
CA ASN A 79 -0.64 -1.55 1.83
C ASN A 79 -0.04 -1.72 0.43
N THR A 80 1.22 -1.34 0.23
CA THR A 80 1.88 -1.44 -1.07
C THR A 80 2.62 -2.77 -1.21
N GLY A 81 2.51 -3.40 -2.37
CA GLY A 81 3.29 -4.60 -2.69
C GLY A 81 4.80 -4.36 -2.57
N LEU A 82 5.53 -5.38 -2.13
CA LEU A 82 6.98 -5.31 -1.87
C LEU A 82 7.80 -4.79 -3.07
N HIS A 83 7.48 -5.19 -4.30
CA HIS A 83 8.12 -4.68 -5.52
C HIS A 83 7.94 -3.18 -5.71
N ASN A 84 6.74 -2.68 -5.45
CA ASN A 84 6.45 -1.25 -5.53
C ASN A 84 7.17 -0.48 -4.42
N LEU A 85 7.27 -1.04 -3.21
CA LEU A 85 8.07 -0.46 -2.13
C LEU A 85 9.56 -0.39 -2.49
N HIS A 86 10.11 -1.45 -3.07
CA HIS A 86 11.49 -1.44 -3.57
C HIS A 86 11.72 -0.34 -4.61
N GLY A 87 10.79 -0.19 -5.56
CA GLY A 87 10.85 0.86 -6.59
C GLY A 87 10.91 2.28 -6.00
N LYS A 88 10.38 2.50 -4.80
CA LYS A 88 10.39 3.78 -4.08
C LYS A 88 11.61 4.00 -3.18
N LEU A 89 12.51 3.04 -3.04
CA LEU A 89 13.75 3.24 -2.31
C LEU A 89 14.64 4.27 -3.02
N ALA A 90 15.32 5.09 -2.24
CA ALA A 90 16.42 5.91 -2.73
C ALA A 90 17.50 5.00 -3.32
N ALA A 91 18.20 5.47 -4.36
CA ALA A 91 19.21 4.68 -5.07
C ALA A 91 20.27 4.05 -4.14
N SER A 92 20.66 4.74 -3.06
CA SER A 92 21.60 4.23 -2.06
C SER A 92 21.10 3.04 -1.23
N CYS A 93 19.80 2.75 -1.27
CA CYS A 93 19.17 1.64 -0.55
C CYS A 93 18.71 0.51 -1.48
N LYS A 94 18.88 0.65 -2.80
CA LYS A 94 18.54 -0.35 -3.83
C LYS A 94 19.73 -1.27 -4.10
N GLU A 95 20.18 -1.99 -3.08
CA GLU A 95 21.17 -3.03 -3.29
C GLU A 95 20.54 -4.20 -4.06
N GLU A 96 21.01 -4.41 -5.29
CA GLU A 96 20.52 -5.40 -6.23
C GLU A 96 21.59 -6.48 -6.50
N TRP A 97 21.12 -7.68 -6.79
CA TRP A 97 21.90 -8.82 -7.25
C TRP A 97 21.44 -9.20 -8.65
N ILE A 98 22.30 -9.88 -9.39
CA ILE A 98 21.93 -10.45 -10.68
C ILE A 98 20.81 -11.49 -10.52
N ASP A 99 19.83 -11.47 -11.42
CA ASP A 99 18.75 -12.46 -11.45
C ASP A 99 19.04 -13.54 -12.50
N LEU A 100 19.93 -14.46 -12.13
CA LEU A 100 20.36 -15.55 -13.01
C LEU A 100 19.20 -16.36 -13.58
N ASP A 101 18.20 -16.68 -12.75
CA ASP A 101 17.06 -17.47 -13.18
C ASP A 101 16.31 -16.73 -14.30
N ALA A 102 16.07 -15.43 -14.13
CA ALA A 102 15.41 -14.60 -15.16
C ALA A 102 16.24 -14.51 -16.44
N ILE A 103 17.55 -14.31 -16.35
CA ILE A 103 18.44 -14.25 -17.52
C ILE A 103 18.41 -15.59 -18.28
N LEU A 104 18.57 -16.70 -17.56
CA LEU A 104 18.60 -18.02 -18.17
C LEU A 104 17.26 -18.42 -18.78
N ASP A 105 16.15 -18.04 -18.16
CA ASP A 105 14.81 -18.22 -18.72
C ASP A 105 14.64 -17.38 -20.01
N THR A 106 15.05 -16.11 -20.02
CA THR A 106 15.05 -15.27 -21.23
C THR A 106 15.88 -15.88 -22.34
N LEU A 107 17.11 -16.33 -22.04
CA LEU A 107 17.98 -16.96 -23.04
C LEU A 107 17.39 -18.25 -23.60
N ARG A 108 16.79 -19.09 -22.75
CA ARG A 108 16.10 -20.30 -23.18
C ARG A 108 14.98 -19.96 -24.16
N ASP A 109 14.16 -18.99 -23.81
CA ASP A 109 12.98 -18.63 -24.60
C ASP A 109 13.42 -18.07 -25.97
N CYS A 110 14.47 -17.23 -26.03
CA CYS A 110 15.05 -16.78 -27.30
C CYS A 110 15.60 -17.94 -28.15
N ILE A 111 16.28 -18.92 -27.53
CA ILE A 111 16.78 -20.09 -28.27
C ILE A 111 15.61 -20.89 -28.85
N TYR A 112 14.54 -21.09 -28.08
CA TYR A 112 13.34 -21.79 -28.55
C TYR A 112 12.67 -21.08 -29.73
N GLU A 113 12.59 -19.75 -29.70
CA GLU A 113 12.09 -18.98 -30.85
C GLU A 113 12.91 -19.22 -32.12
N VAL A 114 14.25 -19.23 -32.02
CA VAL A 114 15.10 -19.52 -33.18
C VAL A 114 14.94 -20.96 -33.66
N LEU A 115 14.79 -21.92 -32.76
CA LEU A 115 14.56 -23.32 -33.13
C LEU A 115 13.20 -23.51 -33.82
N ASP A 116 12.16 -22.81 -33.35
CA ASP A 116 10.83 -22.82 -33.95
C ASP A 116 10.87 -22.23 -35.37
N ASP A 117 11.55 -21.10 -35.57
CA ASP A 117 11.72 -20.44 -36.88
C ASP A 117 12.42 -21.34 -37.90
N GLU A 118 13.34 -22.19 -37.43
CA GLU A 118 14.11 -23.12 -38.26
C GLU A 118 13.48 -24.52 -38.34
N GLU A 119 12.26 -24.68 -37.81
CA GLU A 119 11.48 -25.93 -37.78
C GLU A 119 12.24 -27.11 -37.13
N VAL A 120 13.11 -26.83 -36.16
CA VAL A 120 13.88 -27.84 -35.44
C VAL A 120 13.03 -28.45 -34.34
N VAL A 121 12.87 -29.77 -34.33
CA VAL A 121 12.11 -30.46 -33.28
C VAL A 121 12.93 -30.59 -32.00
N TYR A 122 12.46 -29.98 -30.91
CA TYR A 122 13.07 -30.05 -29.59
C TYR A 122 12.08 -30.51 -28.50
N PRO A 123 12.56 -31.00 -27.35
CA PRO A 123 11.71 -31.29 -26.20
C PRO A 123 11.30 -29.98 -25.49
N GLU A 124 10.00 -29.76 -25.31
CA GLU A 124 9.49 -28.60 -24.57
C GLU A 124 9.76 -28.70 -23.06
N GLY A 125 9.90 -27.54 -22.41
CA GLY A 125 9.97 -27.43 -20.95
C GLY A 125 11.25 -27.97 -20.32
N LEU A 126 12.37 -27.98 -21.06
CA LEU A 126 13.66 -28.38 -20.50
C LEU A 126 14.14 -27.35 -19.47
N SER A 127 14.71 -27.85 -18.38
CA SER A 127 15.58 -27.02 -17.55
C SER A 127 16.79 -26.58 -18.37
N VAL A 128 17.40 -25.44 -18.01
CA VAL A 128 18.60 -24.90 -18.67
C VAL A 128 19.70 -25.95 -18.81
N GLN A 129 19.96 -26.72 -17.76
CA GLN A 129 20.97 -27.79 -17.80
C GLN A 129 20.63 -28.91 -18.78
N SER A 130 19.34 -29.26 -18.88
CA SER A 130 18.86 -30.27 -19.83
C SER A 130 18.88 -29.73 -21.27
N LEU A 131 18.62 -28.42 -21.45
CA LEU A 131 18.76 -27.75 -22.74
C LEU A 131 20.21 -27.76 -23.20
N ILE A 132 21.16 -27.40 -22.34
CA ILE A 132 22.60 -27.45 -22.66
C ILE A 132 22.98 -28.85 -23.17
N GLY A 133 22.64 -29.91 -22.43
CA GLY A 133 22.98 -31.27 -22.85
C GLY A 133 22.28 -31.70 -24.15
N TRP A 134 21.08 -31.17 -24.44
CA TRP A 134 20.41 -31.41 -25.71
C TRP A 134 21.09 -30.69 -26.87
N LEU A 135 21.50 -29.42 -26.68
CA LEU A 135 22.22 -28.63 -27.68
C LEU A 135 23.59 -29.24 -28.01
N GLU A 136 24.34 -29.70 -27.01
CA GLU A 136 25.62 -30.39 -27.19
C GLU A 136 25.47 -31.65 -28.07
N ALA A 137 24.44 -32.46 -27.80
CA ALA A 137 24.17 -33.66 -28.59
C ALA A 137 23.78 -33.33 -30.03
N LYS A 138 23.11 -32.19 -30.26
CA LYS A 138 22.72 -31.74 -31.60
C LYS A 138 23.90 -31.23 -32.42
N ASP A 139 24.84 -30.53 -31.80
CA ASP A 139 26.08 -30.08 -32.41
C ASP A 139 26.92 -31.27 -32.91
N GLU A 140 27.05 -32.33 -32.10
CA GLU A 140 27.78 -33.56 -32.47
C GLU A 140 27.12 -34.36 -33.61
N GLU A 141 25.79 -34.27 -33.74
CA GLU A 141 25.04 -35.02 -34.75
C GLU A 141 25.17 -34.43 -36.17
N GLU A 142 25.75 -33.22 -36.35
CA GLU A 142 25.80 -32.45 -37.61
C GLU A 142 24.43 -32.41 -38.36
N LEU A 143 23.33 -32.48 -37.62
CA LEU A 143 21.98 -32.61 -38.16
C LEU A 143 21.20 -31.32 -37.92
N GLY A 144 21.26 -30.39 -38.88
CA GLY A 144 20.41 -29.19 -38.85
C GLY A 144 20.81 -28.11 -39.86
N PRO A 145 20.04 -27.00 -39.94
CA PRO A 145 20.53 -25.75 -40.54
C PRO A 145 21.83 -25.29 -39.87
N ASP A 146 22.55 -24.35 -40.48
CA ASP A 146 23.82 -23.77 -39.98
C ASP A 146 23.56 -22.94 -38.69
N LEU A 147 23.19 -23.65 -37.63
CA LEU A 147 22.78 -23.13 -36.34
C LEU A 147 23.95 -23.14 -35.36
N PRO A 148 24.09 -22.08 -34.55
CA PRO A 148 25.26 -21.91 -33.69
C PRO A 148 25.08 -22.61 -32.33
N PHE A 149 24.77 -23.92 -32.33
CA PHE A 149 24.48 -24.70 -31.12
C PHE A 149 25.59 -24.59 -30.06
N SER A 150 26.85 -24.76 -30.46
CA SER A 150 28.02 -24.61 -29.59
C SER A 150 28.12 -23.22 -28.95
N GLN A 151 27.79 -22.15 -29.69
CA GLN A 151 27.82 -20.78 -29.15
C GLN A 151 26.69 -20.55 -28.14
N TRP A 152 25.50 -21.13 -28.35
CA TRP A 152 24.42 -21.07 -27.37
C TRP A 152 24.77 -21.83 -26.08
N VAL A 153 25.45 -22.97 -26.18
CA VAL A 153 25.97 -23.70 -25.01
C VAL A 153 26.98 -22.84 -24.24
N GLU A 154 27.94 -22.23 -24.93
CA GLU A 154 28.93 -21.34 -24.33
C GLU A 154 28.28 -20.13 -23.64
N LEU A 155 27.24 -19.55 -24.26
CA LEU A 155 26.49 -18.42 -23.69
C LEU A 155 25.76 -18.81 -22.40
N LEU A 156 24.99 -19.91 -22.42
CA LEU A 156 24.27 -20.40 -21.24
C LEU A 156 25.24 -20.76 -20.09
N ALA A 157 26.38 -21.38 -20.42
CA ALA A 157 27.42 -21.70 -19.45
C ALA A 157 28.09 -20.45 -18.87
N SER A 158 28.31 -19.41 -19.70
CA SER A 158 28.90 -18.14 -19.27
C SER A 158 28.00 -17.43 -18.26
N VAL A 159 26.69 -17.38 -18.50
CA VAL A 159 25.71 -16.83 -17.55
C VAL A 159 25.70 -17.64 -16.25
N GLY A 160 25.76 -18.97 -16.33
CA GLY A 160 25.84 -19.84 -15.16
C GLY A 160 27.08 -19.62 -14.27
N GLY A 161 28.08 -18.88 -14.77
CA GLY A 161 29.31 -18.54 -14.04
C GLY A 161 29.23 -17.27 -13.19
N PHE A 162 28.17 -16.45 -13.30
CA PHE A 162 28.06 -15.21 -12.52
C PHE A 162 27.70 -15.46 -11.05
N ASP A 163 28.12 -14.54 -10.18
CA ASP A 163 27.84 -14.53 -8.75
C ASP A 163 26.43 -13.98 -8.46
N ASP A 164 25.46 -14.86 -8.24
CA ASP A 164 24.05 -14.56 -7.95
C ASP A 164 23.79 -13.85 -6.61
N ARG A 165 24.86 -13.61 -5.83
CA ARG A 165 24.81 -12.96 -4.51
C ARG A 165 25.57 -11.65 -4.46
N SER A 166 25.97 -11.12 -5.61
CA SER A 166 26.59 -9.81 -5.68
C SER A 166 26.09 -8.99 -6.86
N GLY A 167 26.14 -7.67 -6.72
CA GLY A 167 25.84 -6.74 -7.84
C GLY A 167 27.01 -6.55 -8.81
N ARG A 168 28.14 -7.25 -8.62
CA ARG A 168 29.36 -7.03 -9.42
C ARG A 168 29.20 -7.47 -10.87
N ASP A 169 28.39 -8.50 -11.08
CA ASP A 169 28.23 -9.13 -12.39
C ASP A 169 27.02 -8.58 -13.16
N ILE A 170 26.29 -7.60 -12.62
CA ILE A 170 25.15 -6.98 -13.31
C ILE A 170 25.60 -6.31 -14.62
N VAL A 171 26.66 -5.50 -14.57
CA VAL A 171 27.18 -4.82 -15.77
C VAL A 171 27.77 -5.83 -16.78
N PRO A 172 28.66 -6.76 -16.38
CA PRO A 172 29.11 -7.83 -17.27
C PRO A 172 27.99 -8.66 -17.90
N ALA A 173 26.90 -8.92 -17.17
CA ALA A 173 25.75 -9.65 -17.71
C ALA A 173 24.99 -8.84 -18.75
N PHE A 174 24.81 -7.53 -18.54
CA PHE A 174 24.25 -6.65 -19.58
C PHE A 174 25.12 -6.64 -20.83
N ASP A 175 26.44 -6.49 -20.69
CA ASP A 175 27.37 -6.47 -21.82
C ASP A 175 27.30 -7.80 -22.59
N LEU A 176 27.29 -8.94 -21.88
CA LEU A 176 27.18 -10.27 -22.49
C LEU A 176 25.87 -10.43 -23.28
N LEU A 177 24.74 -9.99 -22.73
CA LEU A 177 23.44 -10.08 -23.41
C LEU A 177 23.38 -9.19 -24.65
N ALA A 178 23.88 -7.95 -24.55
CA ALA A 178 23.93 -7.02 -25.68
C ALA A 178 24.82 -7.56 -26.82
N GLU A 179 25.96 -8.17 -26.48
CA GLU A 179 26.86 -8.80 -27.47
C GLU A 179 26.26 -10.07 -28.11
N SER A 180 25.24 -10.66 -27.48
CA SER A 180 24.61 -11.91 -27.92
C SER A 180 23.31 -11.72 -28.71
N GLU A 181 22.83 -10.48 -28.92
CA GLU A 181 21.57 -10.20 -29.63
C GLU A 181 21.55 -10.79 -31.06
N GLU A 182 22.65 -10.62 -31.82
CA GLU A 182 22.76 -11.18 -33.17
C GLU A 182 22.73 -12.72 -33.16
N LEU A 183 23.40 -13.33 -32.18
CA LEU A 183 23.44 -14.78 -31.98
C LEU A 183 22.05 -15.36 -31.66
N LEU A 184 21.24 -14.61 -30.92
CA LEU A 184 19.89 -14.99 -30.50
C LEU A 184 18.80 -14.51 -31.47
N ARG A 185 19.18 -13.79 -32.54
CA ARG A 185 18.27 -13.20 -33.55
C ARG A 185 17.13 -12.38 -32.94
N THR A 186 17.40 -11.74 -31.80
CA THR A 186 16.44 -10.91 -31.08
C THR A 186 16.99 -9.49 -30.95
N SER A 187 16.12 -8.55 -30.60
CA SER A 187 16.52 -7.19 -30.22
C SER A 187 16.02 -6.89 -28.82
N ASP A 188 16.65 -5.91 -28.19
CA ASP A 188 16.16 -5.34 -26.94
C ASP A 188 16.29 -6.25 -25.72
N LEU A 189 17.30 -7.14 -25.72
CA LEU A 189 17.65 -7.92 -24.53
C LEU A 189 18.07 -7.01 -23.36
N TRP A 190 18.58 -5.82 -23.67
CA TRP A 190 18.90 -4.78 -22.70
C TRP A 190 17.67 -4.27 -21.91
N GLU A 191 16.44 -4.46 -22.41
CA GLU A 191 15.20 -4.13 -21.69
C GLU A 191 14.81 -5.20 -20.65
N SER A 192 15.43 -6.38 -20.71
CA SER A 192 15.16 -7.46 -19.77
C SER A 192 15.57 -7.08 -18.35
N THR A 193 14.72 -7.39 -17.38
CA THR A 193 15.04 -7.15 -15.96
C THR A 193 16.01 -8.24 -15.49
N ILE A 194 17.32 -7.96 -15.55
CA ILE A 194 18.38 -8.92 -15.19
C ILE A 194 18.85 -8.83 -13.74
N SER A 195 18.18 -7.99 -12.94
CA SER A 195 18.55 -7.76 -11.55
C SER A 195 17.33 -7.90 -10.65
N LYS A 196 17.58 -8.30 -9.41
CA LYS A 196 16.59 -8.44 -8.35
C LYS A 196 17.10 -7.76 -7.08
N PRO A 197 16.20 -7.31 -6.19
CA PRO A 197 16.62 -6.80 -4.90
C PRO A 197 17.37 -7.88 -4.11
N SER A 198 18.45 -7.48 -3.44
CA SER A 198 19.19 -8.37 -2.56
C SER A 198 18.31 -8.94 -1.45
N ASP A 199 18.63 -10.14 -0.96
CA ASP A 199 17.89 -10.75 0.15
C ASP A 199 17.89 -9.86 1.39
N HIS A 200 18.96 -9.08 1.59
CA HIS A 200 19.07 -8.18 2.72
C HIS A 200 18.09 -7.00 2.62
N VAL A 201 18.00 -6.36 1.45
CA VAL A 201 17.00 -5.32 1.19
C VAL A 201 15.59 -5.90 1.32
N TRP A 202 15.36 -7.10 0.79
CA TRP A 202 14.05 -7.74 0.90
C TRP A 202 13.61 -7.95 2.34
N ARG A 203 14.50 -8.50 3.19
CA ARG A 203 14.21 -8.68 4.61
C ARG A 203 13.84 -7.37 5.29
N LYS A 204 14.57 -6.28 5.02
CA LYS A 204 14.25 -4.96 5.58
C LYS A 204 12.86 -4.49 5.16
N LEU A 205 12.50 -4.65 3.89
CA LEU A 205 11.19 -4.26 3.39
C LEU A 205 10.06 -5.05 4.07
N VAL A 206 10.25 -6.36 4.29
CA VAL A 206 9.27 -7.19 5.01
C VAL A 206 9.14 -6.76 6.48
N TYR A 207 10.24 -6.44 7.17
CA TYR A 207 10.19 -5.89 8.54
C TYR A 207 9.39 -4.59 8.59
N VAL A 208 9.65 -3.68 7.66
CA VAL A 208 8.99 -2.37 7.59
C VAL A 208 7.51 -2.52 7.28
N GLN A 209 7.15 -3.36 6.31
CA GLN A 209 5.75 -3.59 5.94
C GLN A 209 4.96 -4.22 7.09
N HIS A 210 5.54 -5.21 7.78
CA HIS A 210 4.92 -5.83 8.95
C HIS A 210 4.63 -4.79 10.05
N ALA A 211 5.64 -3.97 10.38
CA ALA A 211 5.49 -2.93 11.39
C ALA A 211 4.46 -1.86 10.98
N ALA A 212 4.49 -1.42 9.72
CA ALA A 212 3.52 -0.46 9.20
C ALA A 212 2.08 -1.01 9.27
N GLY A 213 1.87 -2.28 8.93
CA GLY A 213 0.58 -2.95 9.08
C GLY A 213 0.09 -2.98 10.53
N ALA A 214 0.97 -3.31 11.47
CA ALA A 214 0.64 -3.30 12.90
C ALA A 214 0.32 -1.89 13.43
N ILE A 215 1.06 -0.86 12.98
CA ILE A 215 0.77 0.54 13.32
C ILE A 215 -0.61 0.96 12.79
N MET A 216 -0.94 0.60 11.55
CA MET A 216 -2.26 0.89 10.99
C MET A 216 -3.39 0.22 11.77
N ALA A 217 -3.22 -1.04 12.16
CA ALA A 217 -4.18 -1.75 13.00
C ALA A 217 -4.33 -1.08 14.38
N GLN A 218 -3.22 -0.61 14.99
CA GLN A 218 -3.26 0.12 16.26
C GLN A 218 -4.00 1.46 16.14
N LYS A 219 -3.81 2.20 15.04
CA LYS A 219 -4.55 3.43 14.77
C LYS A 219 -6.05 3.16 14.63
N ALA A 220 -6.42 2.16 13.83
CA ALA A 220 -7.82 1.77 13.65
C ALA A 220 -8.46 1.32 14.99
N ALA A 221 -7.73 0.57 15.81
CA ALA A 221 -8.22 0.15 17.13
C ALA A 221 -8.36 1.34 18.09
N LYS A 222 -7.46 2.33 18.05
CA LYS A 222 -7.54 3.55 18.86
C LYS A 222 -8.74 4.40 18.47
N GLU A 223 -9.02 4.51 17.17
CA GLU A 223 -10.20 5.19 16.63
C GLU A 223 -11.49 4.47 17.03
N ALA A 224 -11.52 3.14 16.93
CA ALA A 224 -12.67 2.32 17.35
C ALA A 224 -12.90 2.32 18.87
N ALA A 225 -11.86 2.52 19.69
CA ALA A 225 -11.95 2.55 21.15
C ALA A 225 -12.34 3.93 21.70
N GLN A 226 -12.36 4.98 20.87
CA GLN A 226 -12.88 6.28 21.28
C GLN A 226 -14.39 6.14 21.54
N ALA A 227 -14.86 6.55 22.72
CA ALA A 227 -16.27 6.45 23.07
C ALA A 227 -17.09 7.22 22.02
N PRO A 228 -18.17 6.62 21.48
CA PRO A 228 -18.97 7.28 20.47
C PRO A 228 -19.58 8.55 21.04
N GLU A 229 -19.44 9.65 20.31
CA GLU A 229 -20.20 10.87 20.57
C GLU A 229 -21.66 10.61 20.20
N TYR A 230 -22.59 10.99 21.09
CA TYR A 230 -24.00 10.74 20.90
C TYR A 230 -24.76 12.05 20.65
N CYS A 231 -25.77 11.97 19.80
CA CYS A 231 -26.78 13.00 19.62
C CYS A 231 -28.16 12.46 19.99
N TYR A 232 -29.07 13.38 20.30
CA TYR A 232 -30.37 13.08 20.88
C TYR A 232 -31.49 13.82 20.15
N ALA A 233 -32.64 13.18 20.01
CA ALA A 233 -33.85 13.74 19.40
C ALA A 233 -35.12 13.25 20.11
N MET A 234 -36.24 13.97 19.98
CA MET A 234 -37.49 13.61 20.67
C MET A 234 -38.21 12.42 20.00
N GLY A 235 -37.94 12.15 18.73
CA GLY A 235 -38.58 11.08 18.00
C GLY A 235 -37.79 10.62 16.78
N PRO A 236 -38.13 9.44 16.21
CA PRO A 236 -37.37 8.80 15.13
C PRO A 236 -37.49 9.51 13.77
N LYS A 237 -38.36 10.53 13.66
CA LYS A 237 -38.54 11.36 12.47
C LYS A 237 -38.36 12.84 12.77
N ASP A 238 -37.70 13.14 13.88
CA ASP A 238 -37.40 14.52 14.24
C ASP A 238 -36.14 14.94 13.47
N ASP A 239 -36.21 16.10 12.83
CA ASP A 239 -35.10 16.68 12.06
C ASP A 239 -34.15 17.46 12.97
N LEU A 240 -34.52 17.67 14.25
CA LEU A 240 -33.79 18.46 15.23
C LEU A 240 -33.03 17.59 16.23
N TRP A 241 -31.91 17.05 15.78
CA TRP A 241 -30.93 16.38 16.63
C TRP A 241 -30.07 17.41 17.39
N SER A 242 -29.65 17.08 18.60
CA SER A 242 -28.67 17.87 19.38
C SER A 242 -27.55 16.97 19.89
N ASP A 243 -26.32 17.42 19.68
CA ASP A 243 -25.06 16.81 20.13
C ASP A 243 -24.50 17.50 21.39
N ASP A 244 -25.27 18.37 22.06
CA ASP A 244 -24.88 19.10 23.28
C ASP A 244 -24.68 18.20 24.52
N GLY A 245 -24.84 16.88 24.34
CA GLY A 245 -24.80 15.88 25.39
C GLY A 245 -26.15 15.66 26.07
N LEU A 246 -26.32 14.47 26.65
CA LEU A 246 -27.59 14.05 27.26
C LEU A 246 -28.07 14.99 28.37
N ALA A 247 -27.15 15.47 29.21
CA ALA A 247 -27.48 16.35 30.32
C ALA A 247 -28.05 17.70 29.85
N ALA A 248 -27.44 18.31 28.83
CA ALA A 248 -27.95 19.53 28.22
C ALA A 248 -29.31 19.28 27.57
N PHE A 249 -29.42 18.21 26.78
CA PHE A 249 -30.66 17.84 26.10
C PHE A 249 -31.85 17.64 27.07
N VAL A 250 -31.62 16.91 28.17
CA VAL A 250 -32.60 16.68 29.24
C VAL A 250 -32.93 17.97 29.98
N SER A 251 -31.92 18.80 30.28
CA SER A 251 -32.10 20.09 30.95
C SER A 251 -32.96 21.04 30.13
N ASP A 252 -32.61 21.27 28.86
CA ASP A 252 -33.24 22.30 28.02
C ASP A 252 -34.70 22.00 27.71
N ARG A 253 -35.08 20.71 27.75
CA ARG A 253 -36.42 20.22 27.46
C ARG A 253 -37.20 19.80 28.71
N GLU A 254 -36.59 19.95 29.89
CA GLU A 254 -37.15 19.56 31.19
C GLU A 254 -37.72 18.12 31.21
N LEU A 255 -36.98 17.18 30.61
CA LEU A 255 -37.50 15.83 30.38
C LEU A 255 -37.63 15.05 31.71
N PRO A 256 -38.81 14.50 32.03
CA PRO A 256 -38.96 13.66 33.21
C PRO A 256 -38.37 12.26 33.00
N MET A 257 -38.04 11.59 34.11
CA MET A 257 -37.67 10.17 34.11
C MET A 257 -38.74 9.33 33.40
N GLY A 258 -38.30 8.36 32.60
CA GLY A 258 -39.17 7.47 31.83
C GLY A 258 -39.57 8.02 30.46
N THR A 259 -39.19 9.26 30.12
CA THR A 259 -39.32 9.78 28.76
C THR A 259 -38.49 8.94 27.80
N VAL A 260 -39.09 8.53 26.69
CA VAL A 260 -38.36 7.85 25.61
C VAL A 260 -37.89 8.89 24.60
N ILE A 261 -36.59 8.97 24.39
CA ILE A 261 -35.94 9.80 23.36
C ILE A 261 -35.26 8.88 22.34
N GLN A 262 -34.77 9.44 21.24
CA GLN A 262 -33.85 8.75 20.35
C GLN A 262 -32.41 9.15 20.67
N ARG A 263 -31.51 8.18 20.57
CA ARG A 263 -30.07 8.34 20.68
C ARG A 263 -29.43 7.76 19.43
N ALA A 264 -28.43 8.44 18.88
CA ALA A 264 -27.66 7.95 17.74
C ALA A 264 -26.21 8.42 17.83
N VAL A 265 -25.34 7.75 17.09
CA VAL A 265 -23.91 8.09 17.03
C VAL A 265 -23.70 9.26 16.07
N VAL A 266 -22.98 10.27 16.55
CA VAL A 266 -22.54 11.44 15.78
C VAL A 266 -21.44 10.99 14.82
N SER A 267 -21.62 11.28 13.53
CA SER A 267 -20.58 11.14 12.52
C SER A 267 -20.09 12.53 12.14
N ARG A 268 -18.90 12.89 12.65
CA ARG A 268 -18.17 14.10 12.23
C ARG A 268 -17.28 13.72 11.05
N ARG A 269 -17.72 14.14 9.87
CA ARG A 269 -17.04 13.88 8.61
C ARG A 269 -15.99 14.97 8.35
N SER A 270 -14.83 14.59 7.81
CA SER A 270 -13.84 15.57 7.35
C SER A 270 -14.36 16.34 6.14
N ALA A 271 -13.84 17.54 5.89
CA ALA A 271 -14.24 18.34 4.72
C ALA A 271 -13.98 17.58 3.40
N SER A 272 -12.89 16.82 3.34
CA SER A 272 -12.52 15.98 2.21
C SER A 272 -13.51 14.87 1.90
N SER A 273 -14.28 14.39 2.87
CA SER A 273 -15.28 13.34 2.64
C SER A 273 -16.53 13.84 1.89
N PHE A 274 -16.65 15.15 1.69
CA PHE A 274 -17.67 15.77 0.83
C PHE A 274 -17.13 16.09 -0.57
N LEU A 275 -15.88 15.77 -0.85
CA LEU A 275 -15.30 15.86 -2.19
C LEU A 275 -15.38 14.51 -2.88
N PRO A 276 -15.57 14.50 -4.21
CA PRO A 276 -15.70 13.26 -4.93
C PRO A 276 -14.39 12.46 -4.90
N ASP A 277 -14.49 11.14 -4.93
CA ASP A 277 -13.38 10.25 -5.26
C ASP A 277 -13.19 10.09 -6.78
N ALA A 278 -12.14 9.37 -7.18
CA ALA A 278 -11.84 9.17 -8.60
C ALA A 278 -13.01 8.53 -9.36
N SER A 279 -13.65 7.52 -8.78
CA SER A 279 -14.77 6.82 -9.40
C SER A 279 -15.99 7.73 -9.56
N GLU A 280 -16.30 8.56 -8.55
CA GLU A 280 -17.39 9.55 -8.62
C GLU A 280 -17.11 10.64 -9.68
N VAL A 281 -15.86 11.07 -9.84
CA VAL A 281 -15.48 12.01 -10.91
C VAL A 281 -15.64 11.37 -12.29
N ILE A 282 -15.17 10.13 -12.46
CA ILE A 282 -15.29 9.37 -13.72
C ILE A 282 -16.77 9.17 -14.08
N GLU A 283 -17.59 8.74 -13.11
CA GLU A 283 -19.03 8.58 -13.29
C GLU A 283 -19.69 9.92 -13.67
N HIS A 284 -19.30 11.01 -13.01
CA HIS A 284 -19.80 12.34 -13.34
C HIS A 284 -19.42 12.77 -14.76
N MET A 285 -18.21 12.45 -15.22
CA MET A 285 -17.77 12.72 -16.59
C MET A 285 -18.59 11.95 -17.63
N GLY A 286 -18.88 10.68 -17.37
CA GLY A 286 -19.74 9.85 -18.23
C GLY A 286 -21.17 10.40 -18.30
N ASN A 287 -21.78 10.64 -17.14
CA ASN A 287 -23.15 11.18 -17.06
C ASN A 287 -23.27 12.55 -17.76
N ALA A 288 -22.29 13.44 -17.58
CA ALA A 288 -22.28 14.74 -18.25
C ALA A 288 -22.13 14.62 -19.77
N ALA A 289 -21.34 13.65 -20.25
CA ALA A 289 -21.18 13.40 -21.68
C ALA A 289 -22.46 12.82 -22.30
N ASP A 290 -23.14 11.92 -21.60
CA ASP A 290 -24.44 11.35 -22.00
C ASP A 290 -25.54 12.42 -22.07
N ASP A 291 -25.58 13.35 -21.10
CA ASP A 291 -26.56 14.44 -21.11
C ASP A 291 -26.37 15.38 -22.32
N ASP A 292 -25.13 15.64 -22.72
CA ASP A 292 -24.81 16.57 -23.81
C ASP A 292 -24.82 15.92 -25.21
N ASN A 293 -24.41 14.65 -25.32
CA ASN A 293 -24.18 13.99 -26.61
C ASN A 293 -24.83 12.59 -26.73
N SER A 294 -25.58 12.16 -25.71
CA SER A 294 -26.44 10.97 -25.68
C SER A 294 -25.84 9.76 -26.41
N GLU A 295 -26.31 9.43 -27.61
CA GLU A 295 -25.91 8.24 -28.37
C GLU A 295 -24.43 8.20 -28.80
N PHE A 296 -23.69 9.31 -28.72
CA PHE A 296 -22.28 9.40 -29.12
C PHE A 296 -21.29 9.36 -27.95
N ALA A 297 -21.79 9.36 -26.71
CA ALA A 297 -20.97 9.35 -25.50
C ALA A 297 -20.70 7.95 -24.95
N ASP A 298 -21.20 6.91 -25.61
CA ASP A 298 -21.04 5.51 -25.18
C ASP A 298 -19.55 5.15 -25.01
N GLY A 299 -19.23 4.67 -23.81
CA GLY A 299 -17.88 4.29 -23.40
C GLY A 299 -16.97 5.43 -22.92
N PHE A 300 -17.42 6.69 -22.83
CA PHE A 300 -16.62 7.78 -22.22
C PHE A 300 -16.76 7.79 -20.67
N PRO A 301 -15.67 8.00 -19.89
CA PRO A 301 -14.31 8.37 -20.31
C PRO A 301 -13.33 7.20 -20.48
N ASN A 302 -13.74 6.01 -20.95
CA ASN A 302 -12.90 4.85 -21.33
C ASN A 302 -11.56 4.72 -20.57
N GLU A 303 -11.60 4.82 -19.25
CA GLU A 303 -10.40 4.97 -18.45
C GLU A 303 -9.74 3.63 -18.15
N THR A 304 -8.42 3.65 -18.11
CA THR A 304 -7.60 2.55 -17.60
C THR A 304 -7.48 2.64 -16.08
N LYS A 305 -7.12 1.53 -15.43
CA LYS A 305 -6.88 1.51 -13.98
C LYS A 305 -5.72 2.41 -13.57
N GLU A 306 -4.73 2.58 -14.44
CA GLU A 306 -3.61 3.49 -14.24
C GLU A 306 -4.08 4.96 -14.21
N GLN A 307 -5.02 5.33 -15.07
CA GLN A 307 -5.60 6.68 -15.11
C GLN A 307 -6.49 6.95 -13.88
N GLU A 308 -7.25 5.96 -13.41
CA GLU A 308 -8.01 6.06 -12.15
C GLU A 308 -7.09 6.32 -10.95
N VAL A 309 -5.97 5.59 -10.86
CA VAL A 309 -4.95 5.80 -9.83
C VAL A 309 -4.28 7.17 -9.94
N GLU A 310 -4.02 7.64 -11.17
CA GLU A 310 -3.51 8.99 -11.39
C GLU A 310 -4.50 10.06 -10.95
N LEU A 311 -5.79 9.90 -11.25
CA LEU A 311 -6.83 10.83 -10.83
C LEU A 311 -6.94 10.90 -9.30
N GLU A 312 -6.90 9.76 -8.60
CA GLU A 312 -6.91 9.75 -7.13
C GLU A 312 -5.68 10.51 -6.57
N ARG A 313 -4.51 10.37 -7.21
CA ARG A 313 -3.31 11.14 -6.85
C ARG A 313 -3.51 12.65 -7.02
N LEU A 314 -4.23 13.09 -8.05
CA LEU A 314 -4.54 14.51 -8.30
C LEU A 314 -5.61 15.06 -7.34
N LEU A 315 -6.57 14.24 -6.92
CA LEU A 315 -7.61 14.62 -5.96
C LEU A 315 -7.07 14.75 -4.53
N LYS A 316 -6.03 14.00 -4.18
CA LYS A 316 -5.48 13.97 -2.81
C LYS A 316 -4.98 15.33 -2.30
N PRO A 317 -4.23 16.15 -3.06
CA PRO A 317 -3.90 17.52 -2.66
C PRO A 317 -5.14 18.40 -2.44
N LEU A 318 -6.19 18.23 -3.26
CA LEU A 318 -7.45 18.96 -3.11
C LEU A 318 -8.17 18.56 -1.82
N LYS A 319 -8.29 17.26 -1.55
CA LYS A 319 -8.82 16.70 -0.29
C LYS A 319 -8.04 17.24 0.93
N SER A 320 -6.72 17.22 0.86
CA SER A 320 -5.84 17.76 1.92
C SER A 320 -5.99 19.28 2.11
N TRP A 321 -6.21 20.03 1.03
CA TRP A 321 -6.48 21.46 1.10
C TRP A 321 -7.83 21.72 1.77
N ALA A 322 -8.87 20.96 1.42
CA ALA A 322 -10.20 21.11 2.02
C ALA A 322 -10.16 20.87 3.53
N ASP A 323 -9.51 19.80 3.99
CA ASP A 323 -9.40 19.49 5.41
C ASP A 323 -8.62 20.54 6.22
N ARG A 324 -7.69 21.25 5.59
CA ARG A 324 -6.96 22.35 6.24
C ARG A 324 -7.72 23.68 6.21
N THR A 325 -8.59 23.86 5.23
CA THR A 325 -9.20 25.18 4.93
C THR A 325 -10.60 25.30 5.50
N PHE A 326 -11.34 24.20 5.54
CA PHE A 326 -12.73 24.19 5.97
C PHE A 326 -12.86 23.43 7.28
N ASP A 327 -13.64 24.00 8.18
CA ASP A 327 -14.04 23.37 9.43
C ASP A 327 -15.47 22.86 9.28
N VAL A 328 -15.68 21.57 9.52
CA VAL A 328 -17.00 20.94 9.41
C VAL A 328 -17.69 21.04 10.77
N ASN A 329 -18.43 22.13 10.95
CA ASN A 329 -19.14 22.46 12.19
C ASN A 329 -20.53 21.81 12.29
N PHE A 330 -20.82 20.82 11.45
CA PHE A 330 -22.06 20.06 11.48
C PHE A 330 -21.74 18.56 11.53
N TYR A 331 -22.75 17.75 11.84
CA TYR A 331 -22.61 16.31 11.91
C TYR A 331 -23.72 15.63 11.11
N THR A 332 -23.51 14.36 10.80
CA THR A 332 -24.57 13.48 10.31
C THR A 332 -24.88 12.42 11.34
N VAL A 333 -26.13 12.00 11.39
CA VAL A 333 -26.54 10.84 12.18
C VAL A 333 -26.13 9.58 11.43
N ALA A 334 -25.36 8.69 12.06
CA ALA A 334 -25.05 7.40 11.45
C ALA A 334 -26.37 6.59 11.33
N GLY A 335 -26.86 6.40 10.11
CA GLY A 335 -28.25 5.96 9.83
C GLY A 335 -28.70 4.71 10.57
N ASP A 336 -27.80 3.74 10.75
CA ASP A 336 -28.11 2.46 11.40
C ASP A 336 -27.90 2.48 12.92
N SER A 337 -27.46 3.61 13.50
CA SER A 337 -27.14 3.74 14.93
C SER A 337 -28.29 4.28 15.79
N THR A 338 -29.44 4.57 15.19
CA THR A 338 -30.57 5.16 15.91
C THR A 338 -31.25 4.12 16.80
N GLU A 339 -31.31 4.41 18.09
CA GLU A 339 -31.98 3.58 19.09
C GLU A 339 -32.85 4.40 20.04
N SER A 340 -33.82 3.75 20.67
CA SER A 340 -34.65 4.37 21.70
C SER A 340 -33.95 4.33 23.06
N TYR A 341 -33.87 5.47 23.73
CA TYR A 341 -33.24 5.63 25.03
C TYR A 341 -34.27 6.12 26.06
N VAL A 342 -34.31 5.49 27.23
CA VAL A 342 -35.24 5.88 28.31
C VAL A 342 -34.49 6.75 29.30
N VAL A 343 -34.92 8.01 29.46
CA VAL A 343 -34.34 8.97 30.41
C VAL A 343 -34.42 8.40 31.83
N THR A 344 -33.26 8.30 32.48
CA THR A 344 -33.12 7.75 33.83
C THR A 344 -33.14 8.83 34.91
N THR A 345 -33.22 8.44 36.18
CA THR A 345 -33.10 9.37 37.32
C THR A 345 -31.74 10.07 37.34
N GLU A 346 -30.67 9.37 36.93
CA GLU A 346 -29.31 9.92 36.88
C GLU A 346 -29.21 11.00 35.81
N ASP A 347 -29.84 10.80 34.65
CA ASP A 347 -29.87 11.77 33.55
C ASP A 347 -30.59 13.06 33.96
N VAL A 348 -31.71 12.96 34.68
CA VAL A 348 -32.44 14.12 35.21
C VAL A 348 -31.56 14.89 36.21
N ALA A 349 -30.91 14.19 37.14
CA ALA A 349 -30.01 14.81 38.11
C ALA A 349 -28.80 15.48 37.43
N ALA A 350 -28.24 14.86 36.39
CA ALA A 350 -27.17 15.43 35.58
C ALA A 350 -27.63 16.68 34.81
N GLY A 351 -28.84 16.68 34.25
CA GLY A 351 -29.45 17.85 33.61
C GLY A 351 -29.68 19.01 34.58
N GLU A 352 -30.18 18.74 35.78
CA GLU A 352 -30.31 19.77 36.84
C GLU A 352 -28.96 20.35 37.25
N ALA A 353 -27.92 19.52 37.37
CA ALA A 353 -26.57 19.97 37.67
C ALA A 353 -26.01 20.85 36.55
N TYR A 354 -26.20 20.45 35.28
CA TYR A 354 -25.82 21.22 34.11
C TYR A 354 -26.47 22.62 34.09
N ARG A 355 -27.78 22.69 34.34
CA ARG A 355 -28.52 23.97 34.43
C ARG A 355 -27.92 24.92 35.47
N LYS A 356 -27.59 24.41 36.66
CA LYS A 356 -26.94 25.20 37.72
C LYS A 356 -25.57 25.72 37.31
N THR A 357 -24.79 24.94 36.56
CA THR A 357 -23.48 25.41 36.07
C THR A 357 -23.59 26.56 35.08
N LEU A 358 -24.63 26.57 34.23
CA LEU A 358 -24.91 27.68 33.31
C LEU A 358 -25.34 28.95 34.06
N GLU A 359 -26.16 28.83 35.10
CA GLU A 359 -26.62 29.98 35.91
C GLU A 359 -25.48 30.67 36.68
N VAL A 360 -24.45 29.92 37.10
CA VAL A 360 -23.28 30.46 37.82
C VAL A 360 -22.29 31.15 36.86
N GLY A 361 -22.22 30.73 35.60
CA GLY A 361 -21.32 31.30 34.59
C GLY A 361 -21.74 32.67 34.03
N VAL A 362 -23.00 33.08 34.23
CA VAL A 362 -23.53 34.38 33.76
C VAL A 362 -23.24 35.53 34.74
N VAL A 363 -22.62 35.22 35.90
CA VAL A 363 -22.24 36.20 36.92
C VAL A 363 -20.71 36.34 37.01
N GLN A 364 -20.06 36.78 35.92
CA GLN A 364 -18.71 37.37 35.96
C GLN A 364 -18.55 38.52 34.97
#